data_AF-A0A5N5PYK4-F1
#
_entry.id   AF-A0A5N5PYK4-F1
#
_cell.length_a   1.000
_cell.length_b   1.000
_cell.length_c   1.000
_cell.angle_alpha   90.00
_cell.angle_beta   90.00
_cell.angle_gamma   90.00
#
_symmetry.space_group_name_H-M   'P 1'
#
loop_
_entity.id
_entity.type
_entity.pdbx_description
1 polymer ?
#
loop_
_entity_poly.entity_id
_entity_poly.type
_entity_poly.pdbx_seq_one_letter_code
_entity_poly.pdbx_strand_id
1 'polypeptide(L)'
;MNYHIPTDTLFGAYIRPVCDRGYYLQGSSYRQCHANGWGGRSQCLLVTCGKLPEIPHSVIVSEPAKEIIGFGDVIEYSCEDKYTLVGNRSVVCQENGNYSSLPQCQGECPRPVPEGNVLLTESAMLKNNFPDGSEVTLKCATGYVVVQGSNTIQCVSGEWSKQELTCKKKDCGLPRSTPNMNYHILTDTLFGAYIRPVCDRGYYLQGSSYRQCHANGWGGRSQCLLVTCGKLPEIPHSVIVSEPAKEIIGFGDVIEYSCEDKYTLVGNRSVVCQENGNYSSLPQCQERQGHERYFSTYSVVIGLTAILAAAIAIVILIWCLVQRYQKRKGSYDTGEEMRKKEALMQENCYSNIRVQSKAP
;
A
#
# COMPACT_ATOMS: atom_id res chain seq x y z
N MET A 1 51.43 -6.68 -72.55
CA MET A 1 52.30 -6.99 -71.39
C MET A 1 52.42 -5.70 -70.63
N ASN A 2 51.75 -5.57 -69.48
CA ASN A 2 51.66 -4.30 -68.74
C ASN A 2 52.82 -4.17 -67.76
N TYR A 3 54.01 -4.46 -68.25
CA TYR A 3 55.25 -4.43 -67.49
C TYR A 3 56.43 -4.05 -68.38
N HIS A 4 57.43 -3.40 -67.78
CA HIS A 4 58.72 -3.12 -68.41
C HIS A 4 59.81 -4.02 -67.82
N ILE A 5 60.65 -4.64 -68.67
CA ILE A 5 61.77 -5.49 -68.27
C ILE A 5 63.09 -4.81 -68.70
N PRO A 6 64.06 -4.59 -67.78
CA PRO A 6 65.42 -4.19 -68.14
C PRO A 6 66.12 -5.25 -69.01
N THR A 7 66.91 -4.83 -70.00
CA THR A 7 67.43 -5.64 -71.12
C THR A 7 68.49 -6.70 -70.78
N ASP A 8 68.71 -7.06 -69.51
CA ASP A 8 69.70 -8.07 -69.16
C ASP A 8 69.10 -9.49 -69.26
N THR A 9 69.62 -10.28 -70.20
CA THR A 9 69.12 -11.61 -70.56
C THR A 9 70.11 -12.73 -70.22
N LEU A 10 71.19 -12.41 -69.50
CA LEU A 10 72.24 -13.36 -69.15
C LEU A 10 71.76 -14.42 -68.13
N PHE A 11 72.35 -15.61 -68.18
CA PHE A 11 72.11 -16.66 -67.20
C PHE A 11 72.46 -16.18 -65.79
N GLY A 12 71.56 -16.36 -64.83
CA GLY A 12 71.70 -15.85 -63.46
C GLY A 12 71.26 -14.39 -63.27
N ALA A 13 70.87 -13.67 -64.33
CA ALA A 13 70.33 -12.32 -64.22
C ALA A 13 69.02 -12.30 -63.41
N TYR A 14 68.80 -11.21 -62.67
CA TYR A 14 67.57 -10.96 -61.92
C TYR A 14 66.88 -9.71 -62.47
N ILE A 15 65.61 -9.84 -62.82
CA ILE A 15 64.76 -8.71 -63.21
C ILE A 15 63.67 -8.51 -62.16
N ARG A 16 63.32 -7.26 -61.89
CA ARG A 16 62.15 -6.90 -61.10
C ARG A 16 61.06 -6.45 -62.06
N PRO A 17 59.96 -7.21 -62.22
CA PRO A 17 58.84 -6.76 -63.03
C PRO A 17 58.26 -5.50 -62.39
N VAL A 18 58.17 -4.43 -63.16
CA VAL A 18 57.48 -3.21 -62.75
C VAL A 18 56.20 -3.15 -63.56
N CYS A 19 55.05 -3.09 -62.87
CA CYS A 19 53.76 -2.97 -63.51
C CYS A 19 53.46 -1.53 -63.91
N ASP A 20 52.69 -1.37 -64.99
CA ASP A 20 52.18 -0.06 -65.39
C ASP A 20 51.24 0.51 -64.31
N ARG A 21 51.09 1.84 -64.30
CA ARG A 21 50.22 2.53 -63.33
C ARG A 21 48.79 1.97 -63.40
N GLY A 22 48.21 1.70 -62.24
CA GLY A 22 46.89 1.06 -62.13
C GLY A 22 46.91 -0.46 -62.20
N TYR A 23 48.08 -1.09 -62.27
CA TYR A 23 48.27 -2.52 -62.14
C TYR A 23 49.16 -2.85 -60.94
N TYR A 24 48.85 -3.93 -60.22
CA TYR A 24 49.67 -4.42 -59.13
C TYR A 24 50.31 -5.76 -59.49
N LEU A 25 51.50 -6.01 -58.94
CA LEU A 25 52.25 -7.23 -59.20
C LEU A 25 51.69 -8.37 -58.34
N GLN A 26 51.14 -9.39 -58.97
CA GLN A 26 50.77 -10.64 -58.35
C GLN A 26 51.82 -11.71 -58.65
N GLY A 27 52.29 -12.41 -57.61
CA GLY A 27 53.31 -13.45 -57.72
C GLY A 27 54.68 -12.98 -57.26
N SER A 28 55.74 -13.46 -57.92
CA SER A 28 57.12 -13.18 -57.49
C SER A 28 57.54 -11.73 -57.76
N SER A 29 58.21 -11.10 -56.79
CA SER A 29 58.75 -9.73 -56.89
C SER A 29 60.00 -9.62 -57.76
N TYR A 30 60.58 -10.76 -58.16
CA TYR A 30 61.70 -10.84 -59.09
C TYR A 30 61.58 -12.09 -59.97
N ARG A 31 62.20 -12.07 -61.13
CA ARG A 31 62.39 -13.26 -61.98
C ARG A 31 63.88 -13.50 -62.16
N GLN A 32 64.29 -14.76 -62.16
CA GLN A 32 65.68 -15.16 -62.33
C GLN A 32 65.84 -15.96 -63.62
N CYS A 33 66.85 -15.64 -64.42
CA CYS A 33 67.15 -16.38 -65.64
C CYS A 33 67.88 -17.70 -65.28
N HIS A 34 67.22 -18.83 -65.52
CA HIS A 34 67.79 -20.16 -65.38
C HIS A 34 68.06 -20.78 -66.76
N ALA A 35 68.65 -21.98 -66.79
CA ALA A 35 68.97 -22.70 -68.03
C ALA A 35 67.72 -22.96 -68.91
N ASN A 36 66.54 -22.99 -68.28
CA ASN A 36 65.26 -23.28 -68.93
C ASN A 36 64.45 -21.99 -69.22
N GLY A 37 65.07 -20.81 -69.08
CA GLY A 37 64.43 -19.50 -69.19
C GLY A 37 64.13 -18.82 -67.84
N TRP A 38 63.29 -17.79 -67.88
CA TRP A 38 62.95 -16.98 -66.69
C TRP A 38 62.06 -17.74 -65.70
N GLY A 39 62.63 -18.09 -64.55
CA GLY A 39 61.92 -18.62 -63.38
C GLY A 39 61.17 -17.55 -62.62
N GLY A 40 60.21 -17.97 -61.80
CA GLY A 40 59.27 -17.09 -61.10
C GLY A 40 58.08 -16.70 -61.98
N ARG A 41 56.86 -16.89 -61.46
CA ARG A 41 55.62 -16.42 -62.09
C ARG A 41 55.25 -15.07 -61.50
N SER A 42 55.04 -14.09 -62.36
CA SER A 42 54.59 -12.75 -61.97
C SER A 42 53.63 -12.24 -63.04
N GLN A 43 52.51 -11.67 -62.62
CA GLN A 43 51.49 -11.09 -63.49
C GLN A 43 51.09 -9.72 -62.97
N CYS A 44 50.92 -8.76 -63.88
CA CYS A 44 50.39 -7.45 -63.54
C CYS A 44 48.87 -7.50 -63.70
N LEU A 45 48.15 -7.42 -62.58
CA LEU A 45 46.69 -7.43 -62.54
C LEU A 45 46.16 -6.01 -62.33
N LEU A 46 45.04 -5.69 -62.98
CA LEU A 46 44.39 -4.39 -62.85
C LEU A 46 43.94 -4.17 -61.41
N VAL A 47 44.18 -2.98 -60.88
CA VAL A 47 43.60 -2.53 -59.60
C VAL A 47 42.11 -2.26 -59.81
N THR A 48 41.26 -2.84 -58.96
CA THR A 48 39.80 -2.73 -59.06
C THR A 48 39.22 -2.24 -57.74
N CYS A 49 38.22 -1.35 -57.79
CA CYS A 49 37.60 -0.77 -56.59
C CYS A 49 36.35 -1.52 -56.08
N GLY A 50 35.93 -2.57 -56.79
CA GLY A 50 34.83 -3.43 -56.34
C GLY A 50 33.45 -2.84 -56.61
N LYS A 51 32.52 -3.00 -55.64
CA LYS A 51 31.12 -2.56 -55.75
C LYS A 51 31.04 -1.04 -55.66
N LEU A 52 30.19 -0.44 -56.48
CA LEU A 52 29.90 0.99 -56.42
C LEU A 52 29.40 1.42 -55.03
N PRO A 53 29.90 2.56 -54.50
CA PRO A 53 29.45 3.10 -53.23
C PRO A 53 27.98 3.52 -53.26
N GLU A 54 27.20 3.08 -52.27
CA GLU A 54 25.84 3.56 -52.09
C GLU A 54 25.87 4.86 -51.26
N ILE A 55 25.39 5.96 -51.84
CA ILE A 55 25.29 7.26 -51.17
C ILE A 55 23.79 7.56 -51.00
N PRO A 56 23.30 7.79 -49.76
CA PRO A 56 21.89 8.09 -49.52
C PRO A 56 21.41 9.31 -50.32
N HIS A 57 20.19 9.24 -50.85
CA HIS A 57 19.56 10.29 -51.65
C HIS A 57 20.40 10.77 -52.84
N SER A 58 21.20 9.87 -53.41
CA SER A 58 21.99 10.12 -54.61
C SER A 58 21.49 9.32 -55.81
N VAL A 59 21.78 9.85 -56.99
CA VAL A 59 21.57 9.20 -58.28
C VAL A 59 22.88 9.19 -59.04
N ILE A 60 23.18 8.07 -59.70
CA ILE A 60 24.34 7.95 -60.58
C ILE A 60 23.98 8.59 -61.92
N VAL A 61 24.69 9.66 -62.28
CA VAL A 61 24.48 10.42 -63.51
C VAL A 61 25.28 9.83 -64.66
N SER A 62 26.48 9.32 -64.37
CA SER A 62 27.30 8.62 -65.36
C SER A 62 28.20 7.59 -64.69
N GLU A 63 28.36 6.46 -65.37
CA GLU A 63 29.27 5.38 -64.97
C GLU A 63 29.90 4.72 -66.21
N PRO A 64 31.07 4.07 -66.08
CA PRO A 64 31.69 3.32 -67.17
C PRO A 64 30.82 2.14 -67.62
N ALA A 65 30.64 1.97 -68.93
CA ALA A 65 29.90 0.85 -69.52
C ALA A 65 30.69 -0.49 -69.47
N LYS A 66 31.07 -0.93 -68.28
CA LYS A 66 31.81 -2.18 -68.04
C LYS A 66 31.47 -2.77 -66.67
N GLU A 67 31.62 -4.08 -66.55
CA GLU A 67 31.27 -4.84 -65.34
C GLU A 67 32.25 -4.62 -64.17
N ILE A 68 33.52 -4.33 -64.46
CA ILE A 68 34.57 -4.17 -63.46
C ILE A 68 35.09 -2.74 -63.48
N ILE A 69 34.97 -2.07 -62.33
CA ILE A 69 35.52 -0.72 -62.10
C ILE A 69 37.00 -0.84 -61.69
N GLY A 70 37.86 -0.35 -62.57
CA GLY A 70 39.31 -0.35 -62.45
C GLY A 70 39.90 1.03 -62.19
N PHE A 71 41.19 1.07 -61.87
CA PHE A 71 41.94 2.31 -61.65
C PHE A 71 41.69 3.37 -62.72
N GLY A 72 41.44 4.60 -62.27
CA GLY A 72 41.21 5.76 -63.13
C GLY A 72 39.78 5.94 -63.62
N ASP A 73 38.90 4.95 -63.42
CA ASP A 73 37.49 5.09 -63.73
C ASP A 73 36.83 6.15 -62.87
N VAL A 74 35.89 6.89 -63.48
CA VAL A 74 35.15 7.98 -62.85
C VAL A 74 33.67 7.67 -62.86
N ILE A 75 33.02 7.85 -61.71
CA ILE A 75 31.58 7.75 -61.53
C ILE A 75 31.08 9.12 -61.07
N GLU A 76 30.05 9.64 -61.71
CA GLU A 76 29.46 10.91 -61.32
C GLU A 76 28.14 10.72 -60.59
N TYR A 77 28.05 11.34 -59.42
CA TYR A 77 26.85 11.37 -58.59
C TYR A 77 26.18 12.74 -58.68
N SER A 78 24.86 12.74 -58.55
CA SER A 78 24.04 13.91 -58.23
C SER A 78 23.11 13.55 -57.09
N CYS A 79 22.55 14.53 -56.40
CA CYS A 79 21.54 14.29 -55.37
C CYS A 79 20.12 14.30 -55.96
N GLU A 80 19.22 13.60 -55.30
CA GLU A 80 17.77 13.67 -55.56
C GLU A 80 17.22 15.08 -55.33
N ASP A 81 16.01 15.35 -55.83
CA ASP A 81 15.36 16.63 -55.63
C ASP A 81 15.23 16.98 -54.14
N LYS A 82 15.54 18.24 -53.79
CA LYS A 82 15.57 18.82 -52.42
C LYS A 82 16.82 18.48 -51.60
N TYR A 83 17.77 17.74 -52.15
CA TYR A 83 19.07 17.50 -51.53
C TYR A 83 20.16 18.32 -52.20
N THR A 84 21.16 18.72 -51.42
CA THR A 84 22.32 19.48 -51.89
C THR A 84 23.57 18.62 -51.85
N LEU A 85 24.29 18.55 -52.98
CA LEU A 85 25.55 17.81 -53.06
C LEU A 85 26.68 18.59 -52.39
N VAL A 86 27.28 17.97 -51.39
CA VAL A 86 28.46 18.47 -50.68
C VAL A 86 29.64 17.55 -50.96
N GLY A 87 30.75 18.13 -51.43
CA GLY A 87 31.95 17.40 -51.83
C GLY A 87 32.11 17.33 -53.36
N ASN A 88 32.91 16.37 -53.82
CA ASN A 88 33.17 16.20 -55.25
C ASN A 88 32.14 15.28 -55.90
N ARG A 89 31.46 15.76 -56.95
CA ARG A 89 30.51 14.96 -57.73
C ARG A 89 31.15 13.75 -58.42
N SER A 90 32.44 13.85 -58.75
CA SER A 90 33.18 12.82 -59.48
C SER A 90 33.99 11.96 -58.52
N VAL A 91 33.65 10.68 -58.44
CA VAL A 91 34.32 9.69 -57.61
C VAL A 91 35.22 8.83 -58.50
N VAL A 92 36.50 8.72 -58.14
CA VAL A 92 37.52 8.06 -58.96
C VAL A 92 38.04 6.80 -58.28
N CYS A 93 38.21 5.71 -59.02
CA CYS A 93 38.90 4.53 -58.51
C CYS A 93 40.42 4.76 -58.42
N GLN A 94 40.95 4.73 -57.20
CA GLN A 94 42.34 5.08 -56.91
C GLN A 94 43.27 3.85 -56.97
N GLU A 95 44.58 4.11 -56.95
CA GLU A 95 45.63 3.09 -57.10
C GLU A 95 45.70 2.11 -55.93
N ASN A 96 45.16 2.50 -54.78
CA ASN A 96 45.02 1.64 -53.60
C ASN A 96 43.81 0.69 -53.69
N GLY A 97 43.04 0.72 -54.78
CA GLY A 97 41.82 -0.09 -54.93
C GLY A 97 40.61 0.44 -54.14
N ASN A 98 40.67 1.69 -53.66
CA ASN A 98 39.52 2.35 -53.03
C ASN A 98 39.02 3.52 -53.89
N TYR A 99 37.76 3.87 -53.71
CA TYR A 99 37.20 5.08 -54.29
C TYR A 99 37.77 6.33 -53.60
N SER A 100 37.87 7.44 -54.34
CA SER A 100 38.16 8.75 -53.77
C SER A 100 37.08 9.19 -52.77
N SER A 101 37.29 10.34 -52.10
CA SER A 101 36.32 10.92 -51.18
C SER A 101 34.91 10.97 -51.81
N LEU A 102 33.94 10.36 -51.13
CA LEU A 102 32.54 10.31 -51.59
C LEU A 102 31.83 11.64 -51.32
N PRO A 103 30.96 12.12 -52.22
CA PRO A 103 30.07 13.22 -51.91
C PRO A 103 29.01 12.82 -50.88
N GLN A 104 28.38 13.82 -50.26
CA GLN A 104 27.23 13.65 -49.38
C GLN A 104 26.06 14.45 -49.90
N CYS A 105 24.87 13.85 -49.89
CA CYS A 105 23.64 14.55 -50.17
C CYS A 105 23.03 15.02 -48.85
N GLN A 106 23.09 16.33 -48.61
CA GLN A 106 22.55 16.95 -47.41
C GLN A 106 21.12 17.42 -47.66
N GLY A 107 20.24 17.15 -46.72
CA GLY A 107 18.82 17.49 -46.81
C GLY A 107 18.31 18.10 -45.52
N GLU A 108 17.21 18.84 -45.61
CA GLU A 108 16.53 19.32 -44.42
C GLU A 108 15.60 18.23 -43.86
N CYS A 109 15.68 18.00 -42.56
CA CYS A 109 14.73 17.12 -41.89
C CYS A 109 13.45 17.89 -41.52
N PRO A 110 12.28 17.25 -41.64
CA PRO A 110 11.03 17.81 -41.12
C PRO A 110 11.07 17.84 -39.59
N ARG A 111 10.10 18.51 -38.96
CA ARG A 111 9.93 18.45 -37.50
C ARG A 111 9.85 16.98 -37.05
N PRO A 112 10.75 16.54 -36.14
CA PRO A 112 10.73 15.15 -35.69
C PRO A 112 9.42 14.84 -34.98
N VAL A 113 8.96 13.60 -35.09
CA VAL A 113 7.78 13.09 -34.39
C VAL A 113 8.25 11.98 -33.45
N PRO A 114 8.55 12.31 -32.18
CA PRO A 114 9.05 11.31 -31.25
C PRO A 114 8.01 10.24 -30.95
N GLU A 115 8.48 9.01 -30.76
CA GLU A 115 7.62 7.87 -30.43
C GLU A 115 7.56 7.62 -28.92
N GLY A 116 6.43 7.06 -28.45
CA GLY A 116 6.21 6.69 -27.05
C GLY A 116 5.99 7.89 -26.13
N ASN A 117 6.45 7.79 -24.87
CA ASN A 117 6.33 8.86 -23.87
C ASN A 117 7.48 9.86 -23.95
N VAL A 118 7.86 10.23 -25.18
CA VAL A 118 8.94 11.16 -25.49
C VAL A 118 8.33 12.38 -26.18
N LEU A 119 8.85 13.56 -25.87
CA LEU A 119 8.42 14.84 -26.41
C LEU A 119 9.63 15.61 -26.92
N LEU A 120 9.38 16.51 -27.88
CA LEU A 120 10.36 17.52 -28.26
C LEU A 120 10.55 18.56 -27.15
N THR A 121 11.72 19.19 -27.12
CA THR A 121 11.90 20.44 -26.39
C THR A 121 11.14 21.59 -27.06
N GLU A 122 10.79 22.62 -26.29
CA GLU A 122 9.98 23.76 -26.78
C GLU A 122 10.64 24.46 -27.97
N SER A 123 11.97 24.60 -27.95
CA SER A 123 12.75 25.18 -29.05
C SER A 123 12.62 24.41 -30.36
N ALA A 124 12.53 23.08 -30.29
CA ALA A 124 12.35 22.23 -31.47
C ALA A 124 10.89 22.19 -31.94
N MET A 125 9.92 22.29 -31.02
CA MET A 125 8.49 22.35 -31.38
C MET A 125 8.13 23.58 -32.22
N LEU A 126 8.87 24.68 -32.08
CA LEU A 126 8.61 25.93 -32.79
C LEU A 126 9.17 25.95 -34.23
N LYS A 127 10.01 24.98 -34.60
CA LYS A 127 10.61 24.90 -35.94
C LYS A 127 9.92 23.85 -36.79
N ASN A 128 9.77 24.10 -38.10
CA ASN A 128 9.17 23.15 -39.04
C ASN A 128 10.22 22.31 -39.77
N ASN A 129 11.37 22.91 -40.10
CA ASN A 129 12.46 22.26 -40.82
C ASN A 129 13.78 22.46 -40.06
N PHE A 130 14.69 21.51 -40.24
CA PHE A 130 15.98 21.46 -39.58
C PHE A 130 17.06 21.20 -40.63
N PRO A 131 18.06 22.07 -40.78
CA PRO A 131 19.20 21.83 -41.66
C PRO A 131 19.95 20.54 -41.31
N ASP A 132 20.63 19.97 -42.29
CA ASP A 132 21.53 18.82 -42.09
C ASP A 132 22.54 19.09 -40.97
N GLY A 133 22.82 18.06 -40.15
CA GLY A 133 23.65 18.18 -38.96
C GLY A 133 22.98 18.85 -37.76
N SER A 134 21.73 19.33 -37.88
CA SER A 134 20.99 19.86 -36.73
C SER A 134 20.77 18.79 -35.67
N GLU A 135 21.00 19.15 -34.42
CA GLU A 135 20.74 18.29 -33.26
C GLU A 135 19.52 18.78 -32.49
N VAL A 136 18.60 17.87 -32.19
CA VAL A 136 17.37 18.14 -31.44
C VAL A 136 17.37 17.34 -30.16
N THR A 137 17.19 18.02 -29.04
CA THR A 137 17.02 17.38 -27.74
C THR A 137 15.56 16.98 -27.52
N LEU A 138 15.40 15.71 -27.13
CA LEU A 138 14.19 15.05 -26.69
C LEU A 138 14.10 15.06 -25.16
N LYS A 139 12.88 15.05 -24.63
CA LYS A 139 12.60 14.93 -23.20
C LYS A 139 11.51 13.90 -22.96
N CYS A 140 11.53 13.24 -21.80
CA CYS A 140 10.39 12.40 -21.43
C CYS A 140 9.14 13.25 -21.17
N ALA A 141 7.97 12.70 -21.46
CA ALA A 141 6.70 13.30 -21.09
C ALA A 141 6.58 13.49 -19.57
N THR A 142 5.73 14.44 -19.14
CA THR A 142 5.50 14.71 -17.71
C THR A 142 5.11 13.44 -16.97
N GLY A 143 5.81 13.14 -15.86
CA GLY A 143 5.60 11.93 -15.08
C GLY A 143 6.39 10.71 -15.58
N TYR A 144 7.24 10.86 -16.61
CA TYR A 144 8.16 9.84 -17.08
C TYR A 144 9.62 10.27 -16.84
N VAL A 145 10.50 9.28 -16.70
CA VAL A 145 11.93 9.45 -16.47
C VAL A 145 12.73 8.67 -17.50
N VAL A 146 13.92 9.19 -17.81
CA VAL A 146 14.87 8.54 -18.72
C VAL A 146 15.39 7.27 -18.07
N VAL A 147 15.32 6.16 -18.79
CA VAL A 147 15.86 4.87 -18.35
C VAL A 147 17.14 4.53 -19.10
N GLN A 148 17.16 4.82 -20.41
CA GLN A 148 18.29 4.49 -21.29
C GLN A 148 18.23 5.33 -22.57
N GLY A 149 19.38 5.43 -23.26
CA GLY A 149 19.50 6.00 -24.61
C GLY A 149 19.91 7.47 -24.61
N SER A 150 20.40 7.95 -25.76
CA SER A 150 20.66 9.37 -25.97
C SER A 150 19.36 10.16 -25.96
N ASN A 151 19.36 11.34 -25.36
CA ASN A 151 18.26 12.28 -25.41
C ASN A 151 18.35 13.22 -26.63
N THR A 152 19.25 12.97 -27.58
CA THR A 152 19.38 13.77 -28.78
C THR A 152 19.24 12.93 -30.04
N ILE A 153 18.67 13.55 -31.07
CA ILE A 153 18.61 13.02 -32.43
C ILE A 153 19.25 14.04 -33.37
N GLN A 154 19.92 13.56 -34.41
CA GLN A 154 20.61 14.38 -35.40
C GLN A 154 19.98 14.20 -36.77
N CYS A 155 19.85 15.31 -37.51
CA CYS A 155 19.44 15.28 -38.90
C CYS A 155 20.62 14.86 -39.77
N VAL A 156 20.50 13.76 -40.48
CA VAL A 156 21.55 13.21 -41.35
C VAL A 156 20.93 12.87 -42.70
N SER A 157 21.36 13.60 -43.74
CA SER A 157 20.87 13.44 -45.10
C SER A 157 19.35 13.46 -45.19
N GLY A 158 18.71 14.47 -44.56
CA GLY A 158 17.24 14.63 -44.59
C GLY A 158 16.44 13.67 -43.70
N GLU A 159 17.09 12.71 -43.04
CA GLU A 159 16.45 11.77 -42.13
C GLU A 159 16.95 11.97 -40.68
N TRP A 160 16.07 11.73 -39.71
CA TRP A 160 16.47 11.75 -38.30
C TRP A 160 17.19 10.45 -37.94
N SER A 161 18.30 10.57 -37.22
CA SER A 161 18.95 9.45 -36.57
C SER A 161 17.95 8.68 -35.69
N LYS A 162 18.16 7.37 -35.55
CA LYS A 162 17.30 6.50 -34.74
C LYS A 162 17.09 7.07 -33.33
N GLN A 163 15.82 7.17 -32.91
CA GLN A 163 15.48 7.52 -31.53
C GLN A 163 15.86 6.36 -30.60
N GLU A 164 16.82 6.60 -29.71
CA GLU A 164 17.23 5.62 -28.69
C GLU A 164 16.64 5.91 -27.30
N LEU A 165 16.14 7.13 -27.07
CA LEU A 165 15.61 7.55 -25.77
C LEU A 165 14.43 6.69 -25.33
N THR A 166 14.61 6.01 -24.20
CA THR A 166 13.57 5.17 -23.59
C THR A 166 13.10 5.78 -22.27
N CYS A 167 11.80 6.10 -22.21
CA CYS A 167 11.15 6.70 -21.04
C CYS A 167 10.19 5.72 -20.36
N LYS A 168 10.24 5.63 -19.03
CA LYS A 168 9.28 4.87 -18.21
C LYS A 168 8.61 5.77 -17.17
N LYS A 169 7.46 5.34 -16.66
CA LYS A 169 6.76 6.06 -15.59
C LYS A 169 7.71 6.28 -14.41
N LYS A 170 7.68 7.48 -13.84
CA LYS A 170 8.38 7.79 -12.59
C LYS A 170 7.83 6.93 -11.47
N ASP A 171 8.71 6.35 -10.68
CA ASP A 171 8.34 5.72 -9.41
C ASP A 171 8.37 6.77 -8.29
N CYS A 172 7.23 7.01 -7.62
CA CYS A 172 7.18 7.85 -6.43
C CYS A 172 7.77 7.16 -5.19
N GLY A 173 8.04 5.86 -5.28
CA GLY A 173 8.52 5.02 -4.20
C GLY A 173 7.46 4.84 -3.10
N LEU A 174 7.88 4.23 -2.00
CA LEU A 174 7.03 4.13 -0.82
C LEU A 174 6.78 5.53 -0.22
N PRO A 175 5.57 5.82 0.27
CA PRO A 175 5.28 7.05 0.97
C PRO A 175 6.17 7.21 2.20
N ARG A 176 6.45 8.46 2.56
CA ARG A 176 7.16 8.74 3.82
C ARG A 176 6.33 8.28 5.01
N SER A 177 7.01 7.62 5.96
CA SER A 177 6.41 7.23 7.23
C SER A 177 5.80 8.44 7.92
N THR A 178 4.56 8.30 8.38
CA THR A 178 3.82 9.34 9.10
C THR A 178 3.30 8.71 10.40
N PRO A 179 3.37 9.40 11.55
CA PRO A 179 2.94 8.84 12.83
C PRO A 179 1.49 8.35 12.77
N ASN A 180 1.27 7.17 13.34
CA ASN A 180 -0.04 6.52 13.46
C ASN A 180 -0.75 6.29 12.11
N MET A 181 -0.01 6.23 11.00
CA MET A 181 -0.56 6.07 9.66
C MET A 181 0.24 5.05 8.86
N ASN A 182 -0.49 4.09 8.31
CA ASN A 182 -0.01 3.13 7.33
C ASN A 182 -0.61 3.45 5.94
N TYR A 183 -0.07 2.83 4.90
CA TYR A 183 -0.53 3.01 3.52
C TYR A 183 -0.82 1.68 2.87
N HIS A 184 -2.04 1.56 2.34
CA HIS A 184 -2.43 0.42 1.52
C HIS A 184 -2.13 0.76 0.05
N ILE A 185 -1.19 0.02 -0.54
CA ILE A 185 -0.81 0.15 -1.95
C ILE A 185 -1.77 -0.71 -2.78
N LEU A 186 -2.54 -0.08 -3.66
CA LEU A 186 -3.60 -0.77 -4.42
C LEU A 186 -3.06 -1.48 -5.67
N THR A 187 -2.11 -0.86 -6.35
CA THR A 187 -1.59 -1.34 -7.64
C THR A 187 -0.07 -1.27 -7.68
N ASP A 188 0.47 -0.05 -7.77
CA ASP A 188 1.90 0.22 -7.80
C ASP A 188 2.19 1.60 -7.18
N THR A 189 3.43 2.07 -7.33
CA THR A 189 3.89 3.38 -6.88
C THR A 189 4.31 4.29 -8.04
N LEU A 190 3.93 3.92 -9.26
CA LEU A 190 4.31 4.61 -10.49
C LEU A 190 3.43 5.84 -10.75
N PHE A 191 3.87 6.71 -11.65
CA PHE A 191 3.13 7.91 -12.04
C PHE A 191 1.67 7.60 -12.41
N GLY A 192 0.76 8.31 -11.75
CA GLY A 192 -0.69 8.12 -11.84
C GLY A 192 -1.28 7.13 -10.82
N ALA A 193 -0.46 6.42 -10.05
CA ALA A 193 -0.93 5.47 -9.05
C ALA A 193 -1.65 6.13 -7.87
N TYR A 194 -2.51 5.36 -7.22
CA TYR A 194 -3.28 5.76 -6.04
C TYR A 194 -3.03 4.80 -4.88
N ILE A 195 -2.85 5.37 -3.70
CA ILE A 195 -2.69 4.62 -2.45
C ILE A 195 -3.63 5.18 -1.38
N ARG A 196 -4.01 4.35 -0.42
CA ARG A 196 -4.94 4.74 0.64
C ARG A 196 -4.22 4.89 1.98
N PRO A 197 -4.23 6.07 2.62
CA PRO A 197 -3.82 6.21 4.00
C PRO A 197 -4.83 5.54 4.93
N VAL A 198 -4.30 4.79 5.91
CA VAL A 198 -5.08 4.09 6.93
C VAL A 198 -4.48 4.44 8.27
N CYS A 199 -5.31 4.94 9.18
CA CYS A 199 -4.86 5.28 10.52
C CYS A 199 -4.81 4.05 11.42
N ASP A 200 -3.88 4.07 12.35
CA ASP A 200 -3.83 3.08 13.42
C ASP A 200 -5.07 3.20 14.30
N ARG A 201 -5.39 2.12 15.02
CA ARG A 201 -6.58 2.05 15.88
C ARG A 201 -6.58 3.19 16.90
N GLY A 202 -7.73 3.84 17.09
CA GLY A 202 -7.86 5.00 17.97
C GLY A 202 -7.46 6.32 17.35
N TYR A 203 -7.08 6.33 16.07
CA TYR A 203 -6.85 7.53 15.28
C TYR A 203 -7.83 7.60 14.11
N TYR A 204 -8.27 8.80 13.77
CA TYR A 204 -9.10 9.05 12.61
C TYR A 204 -8.34 9.85 11.55
N LEU A 205 -8.68 9.60 10.29
CA LEU A 205 -8.04 10.24 9.15
C LEU A 205 -8.59 11.65 8.97
N GLN A 206 -7.71 12.64 9.00
CA GLN A 206 -8.00 14.01 8.63
C GLN A 206 -7.29 14.35 7.31
N GLY A 207 -8.03 14.94 6.36
CA GLY A 207 -7.51 15.37 5.06
C GLY A 207 -7.86 14.40 3.93
N SER A 208 -6.92 14.18 3.01
CA SER A 208 -7.15 13.38 1.80
C SER A 208 -7.34 11.89 2.12
N SER A 209 -8.39 11.27 1.56
CA SER A 209 -8.67 9.84 1.68
C SER A 209 -7.81 8.95 0.77
N TYR A 210 -7.00 9.56 -0.09
CA TYR A 210 -6.03 8.90 -0.97
C TYR A 210 -4.81 9.80 -1.20
N ARG A 211 -3.71 9.19 -1.65
CA ARG A 211 -2.56 9.91 -2.22
C ARG A 211 -2.36 9.47 -3.66
N GLN A 212 -1.97 10.41 -4.51
CA GLN A 212 -1.74 10.18 -5.94
C GLN A 212 -0.28 10.46 -6.30
N CYS A 213 0.35 9.56 -7.07
CA CYS A 213 1.71 9.76 -7.54
C CYS A 213 1.72 10.74 -8.73
N HIS A 214 2.23 11.95 -8.50
CA HIS A 214 2.42 12.97 -9.52
C HIS A 214 3.89 13.05 -9.96
N ALA A 215 4.19 13.90 -10.96
CA ALA A 215 5.55 14.11 -11.45
C ALA A 215 6.52 14.58 -10.34
N ASN A 216 6.00 15.27 -9.31
CA ASN A 216 6.78 15.78 -8.18
C ASN A 216 6.77 14.84 -6.95
N GLY A 217 6.14 13.67 -7.03
CA GLY A 217 5.99 12.72 -5.91
C GLY A 217 4.54 12.55 -5.46
N TRP A 218 4.36 11.91 -4.29
CA TRP A 218 3.04 11.70 -3.69
C TRP A 218 2.35 13.02 -3.32
N GLY A 219 1.24 13.31 -3.99
CA GLY A 219 0.30 14.37 -3.63
C GLY A 219 -0.78 13.87 -2.67
N GLY A 220 -1.57 14.82 -2.14
CA GLY A 220 -2.54 14.55 -1.08
C GLY A 220 -1.90 14.69 0.31
N ARG A 221 -2.57 15.45 1.18
CA ARG A 221 -2.12 15.66 2.56
C ARG A 221 -3.12 15.01 3.50
N SER A 222 -2.60 14.14 4.36
CA SER A 222 -3.37 13.39 5.33
C SER A 222 -2.60 13.29 6.62
N GLN A 223 -3.33 13.33 7.74
CA GLN A 223 -2.81 13.15 9.09
C GLN A 223 -3.75 12.24 9.86
N CYS A 224 -3.19 11.43 10.75
CA CYS A 224 -3.97 10.61 11.67
C CYS A 224 -3.99 11.32 13.02
N LEU A 225 -5.17 11.75 13.43
CA LEU A 225 -5.39 12.46 14.68
C LEU A 225 -6.00 11.52 15.72
N LEU A 226 -5.54 11.63 16.96
CA LEU A 226 -6.05 10.83 18.06
C LEU A 226 -7.54 11.12 18.25
N VAL A 227 -8.35 10.07 18.39
CA VAL A 227 -9.76 10.21 18.79
C VAL A 227 -9.82 10.69 20.23
N THR A 228 -10.65 11.69 20.50
CA THR A 228 -10.81 12.29 21.83
C THR A 228 -12.27 12.26 22.26
N CYS A 229 -12.53 12.04 23.56
CA CYS A 229 -13.88 11.93 24.11
C CYS A 229 -14.41 13.25 24.71
N GLY A 230 -13.66 14.34 24.55
CA GLY A 230 -14.07 15.67 25.02
C GLY A 230 -14.10 15.78 26.55
N LYS A 231 -15.07 16.55 27.06
CA LYS A 231 -15.21 16.82 28.50
C LYS A 231 -15.53 15.53 29.28
N LEU A 232 -14.96 15.39 30.48
CA LEU A 232 -15.26 14.28 31.38
C LEU A 232 -16.76 14.21 31.72
N PRO A 233 -17.37 13.00 31.78
CA PRO A 233 -18.76 12.83 32.18
C PRO A 233 -18.98 13.26 33.63
N GLU A 234 -20.02 14.08 33.84
CA GLU A 234 -20.50 14.42 35.18
C GLU A 234 -21.54 13.39 35.62
N ILE A 235 -21.21 12.61 36.65
CA ILE A 235 -22.12 11.59 37.22
C ILE A 235 -22.56 12.08 38.60
N PRO A 236 -23.87 12.25 38.87
CA PRO A 236 -24.36 12.70 40.17
C PRO A 236 -23.91 11.78 41.31
N HIS A 237 -23.56 12.39 42.46
CA HIS A 237 -23.11 11.69 43.66
C HIS A 237 -21.89 10.78 43.45
N SER A 238 -21.03 11.13 42.49
CA SER A 238 -19.80 10.41 42.19
C SER A 238 -18.56 11.25 42.49
N VAL A 239 -17.45 10.55 42.70
CA VAL A 239 -16.13 11.11 42.94
C VAL A 239 -15.16 10.42 41.98
N ILE A 240 -14.34 11.21 41.27
CA ILE A 240 -13.28 10.67 40.41
C ILE A 240 -12.13 10.21 41.30
N VAL A 241 -11.79 8.92 41.21
CA VAL A 241 -10.73 8.28 41.99
C VAL A 241 -9.39 8.38 41.29
N SER A 242 -9.39 8.23 39.96
CA SER A 242 -8.20 8.37 39.14
C SER A 242 -8.55 8.83 37.75
N GLU A 243 -7.75 9.75 37.22
CA GLU A 243 -7.84 10.21 35.84
C GLU A 243 -6.43 10.38 35.24
N PRO A 244 -6.30 10.34 33.91
CA PRO A 244 -5.03 10.61 33.24
C PRO A 244 -4.53 12.03 33.53
N ALA A 245 -3.24 12.19 33.85
CA ALA A 245 -2.61 13.49 34.08
C ALA A 245 -2.33 14.26 32.76
N LYS A 246 -3.37 14.49 31.95
CA LYS A 246 -3.30 15.23 30.68
C LYS A 246 -4.58 16.01 30.41
N GLU A 247 -4.44 17.10 29.66
CA GLU A 247 -5.54 18.02 29.36
C GLU A 247 -6.59 17.42 28.40
N ILE A 248 -6.17 16.52 27.51
CA ILE A 248 -7.02 15.91 26.48
C ILE A 248 -7.16 14.41 26.72
N ILE A 249 -8.39 13.97 27.00
CA ILE A 249 -8.74 12.55 27.12
C ILE A 249 -8.93 11.95 25.72
N GLY A 250 -8.04 11.03 25.39
CA GLY A 250 -7.94 10.34 24.12
C GLY A 250 -8.32 8.86 24.22
N PHE A 251 -8.44 8.23 23.06
CA PHE A 251 -8.76 6.80 22.94
C PHE A 251 -7.92 5.92 23.86
N GLY A 252 -8.59 5.00 24.56
CA GLY A 252 -7.98 4.03 25.47
C GLY A 252 -7.72 4.55 26.88
N ASP A 253 -7.88 5.86 27.13
CA ASP A 253 -7.80 6.39 28.49
C ASP A 253 -8.92 5.85 29.37
N VAL A 254 -8.60 5.68 30.65
CA VAL A 254 -9.50 5.14 31.66
C VAL A 254 -9.66 6.14 32.79
N ILE A 255 -10.91 6.44 33.16
CA ILE A 255 -11.30 7.23 34.32
C ILE A 255 -12.02 6.31 35.29
N GLU A 256 -11.64 6.35 36.57
CA GLU A 256 -12.29 5.56 37.61
C GLU A 256 -13.17 6.41 38.49
N TYR A 257 -14.41 5.97 38.67
CA TYR A 257 -15.40 6.62 39.52
C TYR A 257 -15.71 5.77 40.76
N SER A 258 -15.95 6.47 41.87
CA SER A 258 -16.57 5.93 43.09
C SER A 258 -17.81 6.76 43.41
N CYS A 259 -18.68 6.26 44.27
CA CYS A 259 -19.81 7.04 44.76
C CYS A 259 -19.48 7.73 46.07
N GLU A 260 -20.13 8.87 46.31
CA GLU A 260 -20.14 9.57 47.59
C GLU A 260 -20.74 8.68 48.70
N ASP A 261 -20.49 9.06 49.95
CA ASP A 261 -21.05 8.37 51.11
C ASP A 261 -22.58 8.31 51.02
N LYS A 262 -23.13 7.16 51.43
CA LYS A 262 -24.56 6.78 51.31
C LYS A 262 -25.01 6.35 49.91
N TYR A 263 -24.16 6.37 48.90
CA TYR A 263 -24.47 5.82 47.58
C TYR A 263 -23.73 4.50 47.31
N THR A 264 -24.24 3.72 46.36
CA THR A 264 -23.66 2.47 45.87
C THR A 264 -23.47 2.56 44.37
N LEU A 265 -22.29 2.19 43.89
CA LEU A 265 -21.95 2.19 42.48
C LEU A 265 -22.64 1.02 41.77
N VAL A 266 -23.41 1.33 40.74
CA VAL A 266 -24.07 0.37 39.85
C VAL A 266 -23.48 0.52 38.45
N GLY A 267 -22.93 -0.58 37.91
CA GLY A 267 -22.24 -0.59 36.62
C GLY A 267 -20.72 -0.74 36.75
N ASN A 268 -19.99 -0.38 35.70
CA ASN A 268 -18.52 -0.48 35.68
C ASN A 268 -17.89 0.77 36.32
N ARG A 269 -16.99 0.57 37.29
CA ARG A 269 -16.21 1.65 37.92
C ARG A 269 -15.28 2.37 36.94
N SER A 270 -14.82 1.66 35.90
CA SER A 270 -13.85 2.15 34.94
C SER A 270 -14.58 2.58 33.66
N VAL A 271 -14.48 3.85 33.33
CA VAL A 271 -15.04 4.46 32.12
C VAL A 271 -13.89 4.69 31.14
N VAL A 272 -14.01 4.13 29.93
CA VAL A 272 -12.96 4.16 28.90
C VAL A 272 -13.36 5.05 27.73
N CYS A 273 -12.44 5.87 27.22
CA CYS A 273 -12.66 6.60 25.97
C CYS A 273 -12.58 5.64 24.77
N GLN A 274 -13.68 5.50 24.05
CA GLN A 274 -13.82 4.54 22.94
C GLN A 274 -13.45 5.15 21.59
N GLU A 275 -13.32 4.29 20.58
CA GLU A 275 -12.89 4.67 19.22
C GLU A 275 -13.91 5.55 18.46
N ASN A 276 -15.17 5.55 18.90
CA ASN A 276 -16.21 6.43 18.37
C ASN A 276 -16.17 7.84 18.97
N GLY A 277 -15.22 8.15 19.86
CA GLY A 277 -15.15 9.43 20.56
C GLY A 277 -16.15 9.58 21.70
N ASN A 278 -16.80 8.49 22.13
CA ASN A 278 -17.67 8.49 23.30
C ASN A 278 -17.07 7.66 24.43
N TYR A 279 -17.47 7.99 25.65
CA TYR A 279 -17.15 7.18 26.82
C TYR A 279 -17.94 5.87 26.80
N SER A 280 -17.35 4.81 27.34
CA SER A 280 -18.06 3.55 27.62
C SER A 280 -19.24 3.76 28.57
N SER A 281 -20.04 2.71 28.79
CA SER A 281 -21.19 2.76 29.71
C SER A 281 -20.84 3.42 31.05
N LEU A 282 -21.54 4.51 31.38
CA LEU A 282 -21.31 5.28 32.60
C LEU A 282 -21.92 4.56 33.82
N PRO A 283 -21.23 4.52 34.97
CA PRO A 283 -21.82 4.01 36.20
C PRO A 283 -22.90 4.95 36.75
N GLN A 284 -23.75 4.43 37.64
CA GLN A 284 -24.75 5.20 38.37
C GLN A 284 -24.57 5.03 39.87
N CYS A 285 -24.70 6.12 40.61
CA CYS A 285 -24.69 6.11 42.07
C CYS A 285 -26.12 6.09 42.58
N GLN A 286 -26.52 4.98 43.19
CA GLN A 286 -27.85 4.81 43.77
C GLN A 286 -27.78 4.91 45.28
N GLU A 287 -28.71 5.65 45.89
CA GLU A 287 -28.75 5.78 47.34
C GLU A 287 -28.89 4.39 47.98
N ARG A 288 -28.07 4.12 48.99
CA ARG A 288 -28.24 2.95 49.84
C ARG A 288 -29.60 3.12 50.49
N GLN A 289 -30.57 2.30 50.10
CA GLN A 289 -31.78 2.16 50.89
C GLN A 289 -31.32 1.76 52.29
N GLY A 290 -31.31 2.74 53.19
CA GLY A 290 -31.19 2.50 54.59
C GLY A 290 -32.36 1.60 54.90
N HIS A 291 -32.09 0.31 55.06
CA HIS A 291 -32.97 -0.52 55.83
C HIS A 291 -32.89 0.11 57.22
N GLU A 292 -33.74 1.11 57.47
CA GLU A 292 -34.16 1.43 58.82
C GLU A 292 -34.37 0.07 59.45
N ARG A 293 -33.71 -0.17 60.58
CA ARG A 293 -34.00 -1.36 61.36
C ARG A 293 -35.48 -1.24 61.70
N TYR A 294 -36.32 -1.85 60.87
CA TYR A 294 -37.65 -2.28 61.21
C TYR A 294 -37.42 -3.37 62.25
N PHE A 295 -37.05 -2.90 63.45
CA PHE A 295 -36.81 -3.70 64.62
C PHE A 295 -38.19 -4.25 64.96
N SER A 296 -38.40 -5.43 64.40
CA SER A 296 -39.59 -6.26 64.46
C SER A 296 -40.36 -6.03 65.75
N THR A 297 -41.44 -5.24 65.69
CA THR A 297 -42.49 -5.19 66.72
C THR A 297 -43.01 -6.60 67.01
N TYR A 298 -42.87 -7.51 66.03
CA TYR A 298 -43.08 -8.94 66.11
C TYR A 298 -42.31 -9.64 67.24
N SER A 299 -41.06 -9.24 67.55
CA SER A 299 -40.29 -9.85 68.63
C SER A 299 -40.83 -9.48 70.02
N VAL A 300 -41.40 -8.27 70.17
CA VAL A 300 -42.06 -7.84 71.42
C VAL A 300 -43.43 -8.52 71.58
N VAL A 301 -44.18 -8.68 70.47
CA VAL A 301 -45.49 -9.36 70.47
C VAL A 301 -45.35 -10.85 70.78
N ILE A 302 -44.30 -11.53 70.28
CA ILE A 302 -44.03 -12.94 70.63
C ILE A 302 -43.68 -13.07 72.13
N GLY A 303 -42.92 -12.12 72.68
CA GLY A 303 -42.63 -12.10 74.12
C GLY A 303 -43.88 -11.94 74.99
N LEU A 304 -44.78 -11.04 74.62
CA LEU A 304 -46.02 -10.78 75.38
C LEU A 304 -47.03 -11.94 75.29
N THR A 305 -47.14 -12.59 74.12
CA THR A 305 -48.03 -13.75 73.95
C THR A 305 -47.53 -14.98 74.73
N ALA A 306 -46.22 -15.19 74.81
CA ALA A 306 -45.63 -16.25 75.64
C ALA A 306 -45.88 -16.04 77.15
N ILE A 307 -45.81 -14.79 77.64
CA ILE A 307 -46.09 -14.46 79.04
C ILE A 307 -47.57 -14.67 79.38
N LEU A 308 -48.48 -14.26 78.49
CA LEU A 308 -49.92 -14.49 78.63
C LEU A 308 -50.26 -15.99 78.65
N ALA A 309 -49.66 -16.78 77.76
CA ALA A 309 -49.85 -18.23 77.74
C ALA A 309 -49.35 -18.92 79.02
N ALA A 310 -48.19 -18.50 79.54
CA ALA A 310 -47.65 -19.01 80.80
C ALA A 310 -48.55 -18.65 82.00
N ALA A 311 -49.06 -17.42 82.06
CA ALA A 311 -49.99 -17.00 83.11
C ALA A 311 -51.30 -17.82 83.09
N ILE A 312 -51.87 -18.06 81.91
CA ILE A 312 -53.07 -18.90 81.76
C ILE A 312 -52.78 -20.34 82.19
N ALA A 313 -51.63 -20.91 81.82
CA ALA A 313 -51.24 -22.25 82.25
C ALA A 313 -51.09 -22.36 83.78
N ILE A 314 -50.52 -21.34 84.44
CA ILE A 314 -50.42 -21.28 85.90
C ILE A 314 -51.81 -21.22 86.54
N VAL A 315 -52.74 -20.42 86.01
CA VAL A 315 -54.12 -20.36 86.53
C VAL A 315 -54.84 -21.70 86.37
N ILE A 316 -54.66 -22.38 85.23
CA ILE A 316 -55.21 -23.73 85.00
C ILE A 316 -54.61 -24.74 85.98
N LEU A 317 -53.30 -24.68 86.23
CA LEU A 317 -52.64 -25.54 87.21
C LEU A 317 -53.15 -25.29 88.63
N ILE A 318 -53.29 -24.01 89.03
CA ILE A 318 -53.87 -23.65 90.33
C ILE A 318 -55.31 -24.16 90.43
N TRP A 319 -56.12 -23.99 89.39
CA TRP A 319 -57.49 -24.51 89.36
C TRP A 319 -57.53 -26.04 89.46
N CYS A 320 -56.63 -26.74 88.76
CA CYS A 320 -56.48 -28.19 88.88
C CYS A 320 -56.05 -28.63 90.29
N LEU A 321 -55.16 -27.88 90.93
CA LEU A 321 -54.71 -28.14 92.31
C LEU A 321 -55.83 -27.88 93.32
N VAL A 322 -56.64 -26.83 93.15
CA VAL A 322 -57.81 -26.54 93.99
C VAL A 322 -58.88 -27.63 93.81
N GLN A 323 -59.16 -28.06 92.59
CA GLN A 323 -60.03 -29.19 92.30
C GLN A 323 -59.55 -30.48 92.98
N ARG A 324 -58.24 -30.78 92.91
CA ARG A 324 -57.64 -31.93 93.62
C ARG A 324 -57.67 -31.79 95.15
N TYR A 325 -57.55 -30.57 95.68
CA TYR A 325 -57.63 -30.29 97.11
C TYR A 325 -59.05 -30.48 97.65
N GLN A 326 -60.07 -29.95 96.94
CA GLN A 326 -61.48 -30.17 97.29
C GLN A 326 -61.86 -31.66 97.23
N LYS A 327 -61.37 -32.39 96.22
CA LYS A 327 -61.60 -33.85 96.09
C LYS A 327 -60.92 -34.69 97.18
N ARG A 328 -59.90 -34.17 97.88
CA ARG A 328 -59.24 -34.85 99.02
C ARG A 328 -59.85 -34.55 100.39
N LYS A 329 -60.67 -33.50 100.54
CA LYS A 329 -61.34 -33.16 101.82
C LYS A 329 -62.71 -33.81 102.02
N GLY A 330 -63.27 -34.44 100.99
CA GLY A 330 -64.60 -35.05 101.02
C GLY A 330 -64.65 -36.55 101.39
N SER A 331 -63.63 -37.10 102.06
CA SER A 331 -63.56 -38.54 102.33
C SER A 331 -62.88 -38.86 103.66
N TYR A 332 -63.38 -38.28 104.75
CA TYR A 332 -63.27 -38.84 106.10
C TYR A 332 -64.65 -38.74 106.76
N ASP A 333 -65.27 -39.91 106.93
CA ASP A 333 -66.46 -40.22 107.72
C ASP A 333 -66.52 -39.43 109.03
N THR A 334 -67.61 -38.80 109.51
CA THR A 334 -69.03 -39.18 109.72
C THR A 334 -69.32 -40.29 110.75
N GLY A 335 -69.90 -39.88 111.88
CA GLY A 335 -70.44 -40.67 113.01
C GLY A 335 -69.95 -40.02 114.31
N GLU A 336 -70.73 -39.50 115.26
CA GLU A 336 -72.14 -39.53 115.69
C GLU A 336 -72.45 -38.08 116.16
N GLU A 337 -73.66 -37.50 116.13
CA GLU A 337 -74.87 -37.85 116.87
C GLU A 337 -76.03 -37.00 116.32
N MET A 338 -77.10 -37.66 115.92
CA MET A 338 -78.45 -37.49 116.45
C MET A 338 -78.97 -36.07 116.80
N ARG A 339 -80.14 -35.79 116.19
CA ARG A 339 -81.25 -34.91 116.62
C ARG A 339 -81.20 -33.44 116.16
N LYS A 340 -81.76 -33.18 114.98
CA LYS A 340 -83.15 -32.65 114.87
C LYS A 340 -83.56 -32.39 113.40
N LYS A 341 -84.68 -33.04 113.03
CA LYS A 341 -85.70 -32.64 112.03
C LYS A 341 -85.26 -32.79 110.57
N GLU A 342 -85.50 -33.91 109.89
CA GLU A 342 -86.80 -34.47 109.45
C GLU A 342 -87.71 -33.47 108.70
N ALA A 343 -88.10 -33.91 107.49
CA ALA A 343 -89.27 -33.52 106.69
C ALA A 343 -89.19 -32.15 105.98
N LEU A 344 -89.52 -31.96 104.70
CA LEU A 344 -90.19 -32.74 103.65
C LEU A 344 -90.08 -31.82 102.41
N MET A 345 -89.67 -32.25 101.21
CA MET A 345 -90.52 -32.69 100.10
C MET A 345 -89.58 -32.81 98.88
N GLN A 346 -89.47 -33.98 98.22
CA GLN A 346 -90.31 -34.38 97.06
C GLN A 346 -90.20 -33.39 95.89
N GLU A 347 -89.97 -33.77 94.63
CA GLU A 347 -89.88 -35.06 93.96
C GLU A 347 -89.49 -34.76 92.51
N ASN A 348 -88.69 -35.66 91.90
CA ASN A 348 -88.82 -36.16 90.53
C ASN A 348 -88.77 -35.23 89.29
N CYS A 349 -88.28 -35.63 88.10
CA CYS A 349 -87.51 -36.77 87.61
C CYS A 349 -87.39 -36.63 86.06
N TYR A 350 -86.55 -37.48 85.45
CA TYR A 350 -86.48 -37.87 84.02
C TYR A 350 -85.90 -36.87 82.99
N SER A 351 -85.20 -37.25 81.92
CA SER A 351 -84.34 -38.39 81.48
C SER A 351 -84.02 -38.19 79.98
N ASN A 352 -83.11 -39.00 79.44
CA ASN A 352 -82.91 -39.38 78.02
C ASN A 352 -82.07 -38.44 77.13
N ILE A 353 -80.88 -38.83 76.62
CA ILE A 353 -80.45 -39.92 75.70
C ILE A 353 -80.36 -39.44 74.24
N ARG A 354 -79.16 -39.61 73.66
CA ARG A 354 -78.74 -39.77 72.25
C ARG A 354 -79.19 -38.74 71.20
N VAL A 355 -78.30 -38.45 70.25
CA VAL A 355 -78.27 -39.07 68.90
C VAL A 355 -77.20 -38.36 68.03
N GLN A 356 -76.45 -39.15 67.27
CA GLN A 356 -75.57 -38.73 66.17
C GLN A 356 -76.36 -38.31 64.91
N SER A 357 -75.66 -37.56 64.04
CA SER A 357 -75.79 -37.51 62.57
C SER A 357 -76.83 -36.57 61.96
N LYS A 358 -76.35 -35.61 61.15
CA LYS A 358 -76.48 -35.63 59.68
C LYS A 358 -75.65 -34.51 59.03
N ALA A 359 -74.92 -34.91 57.99
CA ALA A 359 -74.30 -34.09 56.94
C ALA A 359 -75.37 -33.44 56.02
N PRO A 360 -75.04 -32.75 54.90
CA PRO A 360 -73.75 -32.25 54.41
C PRO A 360 -73.67 -30.72 54.29
#